data_AF-A0A9E2FE87-F1
#
_entry.id   AF-A0A9E2FE87-F1
#
_cell.length_a   1.000
_cell.length_b   1.000
_cell.length_c   1.000
_cell.angle_alpha   90.00
_cell.angle_beta   90.00
_cell.angle_gamma   90.00
#
_symmetry.space_group_name_H-M   'P 1'
#
loop_
_entity.id
_entity.type
_entity.pdbx_description
1 polymer ?
#
loop_
_entity_poly.entity_id
_entity_poly.type
_entity_poly.pdbx_seq_one_letter_code
_entity_poly.pdbx_strand_id
1 'polypeptide(L)'
;REIDFYLCNKENDYKCEVKLMGKGNPESADAVIARDSKVFVADKLSDTNKAQLDSLKIGWVELRNTNGYKRFKTVLDMLKIPYTDYSGTNITTDLDLIFQTIFV
;
A
#
# COMPACT_ATOMS: atom_id res chain seq x y z
N ARG A 1 7.37 -15.74 -10.18
CA ARG A 1 7.63 -14.30 -10.45
C ARG A 1 7.76 -13.63 -9.09
N GLU A 2 8.66 -12.67 -8.95
CA GLU A 2 9.09 -12.07 -7.69
C GLU A 2 7.99 -11.22 -7.03
N ILE A 3 7.92 -11.23 -5.70
CA ILE A 3 7.05 -10.36 -4.88
C ILE A 3 7.76 -9.02 -4.71
N ASP A 4 7.06 -7.90 -4.85
CA ASP A 4 7.70 -6.58 -4.79
C ASP A 4 8.30 -6.30 -3.42
N PHE A 5 7.55 -6.57 -2.34
CA PHE A 5 8.05 -6.48 -0.97
C PHE A 5 7.16 -7.24 0.02
N TYR A 6 7.65 -7.35 1.25
CA TYR A 6 6.91 -7.90 2.38
C TYR A 6 6.69 -6.82 3.45
N LEU A 7 5.53 -6.88 4.09
CA LEU A 7 5.30 -6.25 5.38
C LEU A 7 5.29 -7.33 6.45
N CYS A 8 5.96 -7.08 7.56
CA CYS A 8 6.12 -8.08 8.62
C CYS A 8 5.57 -7.53 9.94
N ASN A 9 4.88 -8.37 10.70
CA ASN A 9 4.70 -8.17 12.13
C ASN A 9 5.46 -9.27 12.90
N LYS A 10 5.25 -9.39 14.21
CA LYS A 10 5.96 -10.41 15.02
C LYS A 10 5.59 -11.86 14.67
N GLU A 11 4.48 -12.07 13.96
CA GLU A 11 3.86 -13.37 13.76
C GLU A 11 3.81 -13.80 12.29
N ASN A 12 3.72 -12.85 11.36
CA ASN A 12 3.40 -13.11 9.96
C ASN A 12 4.16 -12.18 9.01
N ASP A 13 4.43 -12.72 7.82
CA ASP A 13 4.90 -11.99 6.66
C ASP A 13 3.78 -11.86 5.63
N TYR A 14 3.56 -10.64 5.16
CA TYR A 14 2.48 -10.28 4.24
C TYR A 14 3.05 -9.89 2.89
N LYS A 15 2.70 -10.65 1.86
CA LYS A 15 3.05 -10.35 0.46
C LYS A 15 2.37 -9.06 0.02
N CYS A 16 3.15 -8.15 -0.54
CA CYS A 16 2.69 -6.87 -1.03
C CYS A 16 3.05 -6.69 -2.50
N GLU A 17 2.13 -6.12 -3.26
CA GLU A 17 2.36 -5.79 -4.67
C GLU A 17 2.16 -4.31 -4.95
N VAL A 18 2.94 -3.80 -5.92
CA VAL A 18 2.90 -2.42 -6.39
C VAL A 18 2.60 -2.37 -7.88
N LYS A 19 1.66 -1.53 -8.29
CA LYS A 19 1.38 -1.27 -9.71
C LYS A 19 1.19 0.21 -10.01
N LEU A 20 2.24 0.83 -10.54
CA LEU A 20 2.28 2.27 -10.84
C LEU A 20 1.88 2.64 -12.28
N MET A 21 1.55 1.64 -13.12
CA MET A 21 1.27 1.87 -14.54
C MET A 21 -0.17 2.41 -14.75
N GLY A 22 -0.29 3.73 -14.84
CA GLY A 22 -1.55 4.48 -14.91
C GLY A 22 -2.28 4.56 -16.27
N LYS A 23 -2.06 3.65 -17.22
CA LYS A 23 -2.84 3.61 -18.47
C LYS A 23 -3.11 2.17 -18.92
N GLY A 24 -4.40 1.81 -18.97
CA GLY A 24 -4.88 0.66 -19.74
C GLY A 24 -4.87 -0.70 -19.05
N ASN A 25 -5.11 -0.82 -17.73
CA ASN A 25 -5.41 -2.15 -17.20
C ASN A 25 -6.50 -2.16 -16.12
N PRO A 26 -7.78 -2.30 -16.52
CA PRO A 26 -8.88 -2.66 -15.63
C PRO A 26 -8.65 -3.97 -14.85
N GLU A 27 -7.70 -4.82 -15.24
CA GLU A 27 -7.54 -6.21 -14.75
C GLU A 27 -6.51 -6.36 -13.60
N SER A 28 -6.09 -5.28 -12.93
CA SER A 28 -5.00 -5.42 -11.94
C SER A 28 -5.39 -5.99 -10.60
N ALA A 29 -6.66 -5.86 -10.16
CA ALA A 29 -7.11 -6.46 -8.92
C ALA A 29 -7.09 -8.00 -9.00
N ASP A 30 -7.48 -8.57 -10.15
CA ASP A 30 -7.45 -10.03 -10.37
C ASP A 30 -6.04 -10.61 -10.20
N ALA A 31 -5.01 -9.88 -10.61
CA ALA A 31 -3.62 -10.30 -10.43
C ALA A 31 -3.19 -10.35 -8.95
N VAL A 32 -3.66 -9.41 -8.13
CA VAL A 32 -3.40 -9.37 -6.67
C VAL A 32 -4.12 -10.54 -5.98
N ILE A 33 -5.38 -10.74 -6.36
CA ILE A 33 -6.26 -11.78 -5.81
C ILE A 33 -5.72 -13.17 -6.16
N ALA A 34 -5.27 -13.37 -7.39
CA ALA A 34 -4.70 -14.64 -7.86
C ALA A 34 -3.36 -15.01 -7.19
N ARG A 35 -2.70 -14.07 -6.49
CA ARG A 35 -1.36 -14.24 -5.93
C ARG A 35 -1.33 -14.28 -4.41
N ASP A 36 -2.49 -14.22 -3.77
CA ASP A 36 -2.66 -14.20 -2.31
C ASP A 36 -1.86 -13.07 -1.63
N SER A 37 -1.76 -11.92 -2.30
CA SER A 37 -1.19 -10.72 -1.73
C SER A 37 -2.17 -10.08 -0.75
N LYS A 38 -1.67 -9.68 0.43
CA LYS A 38 -2.51 -9.04 1.46
C LYS A 38 -2.56 -7.54 1.33
N VAL A 39 -1.66 -6.94 0.57
CA VAL A 39 -1.61 -5.50 0.32
C VAL A 39 -1.38 -5.21 -1.16
N PHE A 40 -2.13 -4.24 -1.68
CA PHE A 40 -1.95 -3.71 -3.02
C PHE A 40 -1.78 -2.19 -3.03
N VAL A 41 -0.65 -1.72 -3.55
CA VAL A 41 -0.37 -0.30 -3.75
C VAL A 41 -0.47 0.01 -5.23
N ALA A 42 -1.34 0.94 -5.60
CA ALA A 42 -1.55 1.30 -6.99
C ALA A 42 -1.53 2.82 -7.20
N ASP A 43 -1.16 3.24 -8.41
CA ASP A 43 -1.26 4.64 -8.80
C ASP A 43 -2.72 5.10 -8.82
N LYS A 44 -3.62 4.35 -9.49
CA LYS A 44 -5.07 4.61 -9.48
C LYS A 44 -5.88 3.31 -9.32
N LEU A 45 -6.96 3.36 -8.55
CA LEU A 45 -7.93 2.29 -8.38
C LEU A 45 -9.34 2.79 -8.78
N SER A 46 -10.06 1.98 -9.54
CA SER A 46 -11.51 2.18 -9.75
C SER A 46 -12.27 1.87 -8.46
N ASP A 47 -13.49 2.38 -8.34
CA ASP A 47 -14.32 2.08 -7.17
C ASP A 47 -14.73 0.61 -7.11
N THR A 48 -14.89 -0.04 -8.27
CA THR A 48 -15.07 -1.50 -8.36
C THR A 48 -13.88 -2.25 -7.77
N ASN A 49 -12.64 -1.88 -8.09
CA ASN A 49 -11.45 -2.55 -7.56
C ASN A 49 -11.35 -2.35 -6.04
N LYS A 50 -11.65 -1.16 -5.53
CA LYS A 50 -11.65 -0.88 -4.08
C LYS A 50 -12.68 -1.77 -3.37
N ALA A 51 -13.91 -1.83 -3.89
CA ALA A 51 -14.98 -2.65 -3.32
C ALA A 51 -14.62 -4.15 -3.32
N GLN A 52 -13.99 -4.64 -4.40
CA GLN A 52 -13.50 -6.01 -4.47
C GLN A 52 -12.41 -6.28 -3.42
N LEU A 53 -11.39 -5.43 -3.34
CA LEU A 53 -10.30 -5.58 -2.36
C LEU A 53 -10.84 -5.52 -0.91
N ASP A 54 -11.77 -4.62 -0.62
CA ASP A 54 -12.44 -4.53 0.68
C ASP A 54 -13.22 -5.81 1.00
N SER A 55 -13.97 -6.36 0.03
CA SER A 55 -14.72 -7.61 0.22
C SER A 55 -13.83 -8.83 0.51
N LEU A 56 -12.61 -8.82 -0.04
CA LEU A 56 -11.61 -9.86 0.15
C LEU A 56 -10.68 -9.58 1.35
N LYS A 57 -10.88 -8.47 2.05
CA LYS A 57 -10.05 -8.01 3.17
C LYS A 57 -8.58 -7.86 2.77
N ILE A 58 -8.34 -7.40 1.54
CA ILE A 58 -7.02 -7.04 1.03
C ILE A 58 -6.82 -5.54 1.25
N GLY A 59 -5.72 -5.18 1.91
CA GLY A 59 -5.36 -3.79 2.15
C GLY A 59 -5.00 -3.10 0.85
N TRP A 60 -5.44 -1.86 0.65
CA TRP A 60 -5.15 -1.14 -0.58
C TRP A 60 -4.76 0.32 -0.34
N VAL A 61 -3.87 0.83 -1.19
CA VAL A 61 -3.47 2.24 -1.21
C VAL A 61 -3.48 2.76 -2.64
N GLU A 62 -4.17 3.89 -2.84
CA GLU A 62 -4.17 4.64 -4.10
C GLU A 62 -3.29 5.88 -3.94
N LEU A 63 -2.23 5.99 -4.75
CA LEU A 63 -1.25 7.08 -4.63
C LEU A 63 -1.69 8.36 -5.36
N ARG A 64 -2.43 8.24 -6.47
CA ARG A 64 -2.97 9.39 -7.23
C ARG A 64 -4.27 9.91 -6.62
N ASN A 65 -4.17 10.28 -5.34
CA ASN A 65 -5.21 10.92 -4.57
C ASN A 65 -4.56 11.88 -3.57
N THR A 66 -5.23 12.99 -3.24
CA THR A 66 -4.74 13.93 -2.24
C THR A 66 -4.56 13.19 -0.91
N ASN A 67 -3.33 13.19 -0.38
CA ASN A 67 -2.94 12.44 0.81
C ASN A 67 -3.21 10.92 0.72
N GLY A 68 -3.24 10.34 -0.49
CA GLY A 68 -3.51 8.92 -0.70
C GLY A 68 -2.58 7.99 0.08
N TYR A 69 -1.30 8.36 0.19
CA TYR A 69 -0.31 7.64 0.99
C TYR A 69 -0.72 7.49 2.48
N LYS A 70 -1.51 8.42 3.05
CA LYS A 70 -1.96 8.33 4.45
C LYS A 70 -2.86 7.13 4.70
N ARG A 71 -3.50 6.57 3.67
CA ARG A 71 -4.27 5.33 3.79
C ARG A 71 -3.40 4.12 4.19
N PHE A 72 -2.09 4.19 3.95
CA PHE A 72 -1.18 3.12 4.36
C PHE A 72 -1.29 2.81 5.86
N LYS A 73 -1.59 3.80 6.71
CA LYS A 73 -1.86 3.56 8.14
C LYS A 73 -3.01 2.61 8.41
N THR A 74 -4.10 2.71 7.64
CA THR A 74 -5.25 1.78 7.73
C THR A 74 -4.84 0.35 7.35
N VAL A 75 -3.90 0.19 6.42
CA VAL A 75 -3.35 -1.12 6.07
C VAL A 75 -2.50 -1.66 7.23
N LEU A 76 -1.67 -0.83 7.85
CA LEU A 76 -0.86 -1.23 9.01
C LEU A 76 -1.74 -1.59 10.23
N ASP A 77 -2.81 -0.85 10.48
CA ASP A 77 -3.83 -1.15 11.51
C ASP A 77 -4.52 -2.51 11.28
N MET A 78 -4.85 -2.81 10.02
CA MET A 78 -5.46 -4.08 9.60
C MET A 78 -4.52 -5.25 9.87
N LEU A 79 -3.23 -5.07 9.57
CA LEU A 79 -2.18 -6.09 9.73
C LEU A 79 -1.54 -6.11 11.13
N LYS A 80 -2.00 -5.26 12.05
CA LYS A 80 -1.44 -5.11 13.41
C LYS A 80 0.06 -4.80 13.41
N ILE A 81 0.51 -4.00 12.46
CA ILE A 81 1.89 -3.52 12.38
C ILE A 81 1.98 -2.17 13.11
N PRO A 82 2.86 -2.02 14.12
CA PRO A 82 3.04 -0.75 14.81
C PRO A 82 3.68 0.29 13.89
N TYR A 83 3.23 1.52 13.99
CA TYR A 83 3.76 2.66 13.21
C TYR A 83 3.62 3.96 14.00
N THR A 84 4.38 4.97 13.57
CA THR A 84 4.21 6.35 14.03
C THR A 84 3.40 7.10 12.97
N ASP A 85 2.26 7.69 13.34
CA ASP A 85 1.45 8.44 12.38
C ASP A 85 2.22 9.66 11.87
N TYR A 86 2.16 9.89 10.56
CA TYR A 86 2.85 11.01 9.94
C TYR A 86 1.99 12.28 10.10
N SER A 87 2.48 13.20 10.94
CA SER A 87 1.84 14.48 11.26
C SER A 87 2.46 15.68 10.55
N GLY A 88 3.40 15.47 9.62
CA GLY A 88 4.04 16.55 8.88
C GLY A 88 3.11 17.25 7.88
N THR A 89 3.51 18.45 7.45
CA THR A 89 2.73 19.31 6.55
C THR A 89 3.02 19.04 5.08
N ASN A 90 4.21 18.55 4.74
CA ASN A 90 4.60 18.29 3.36
C ASN A 90 5.55 17.08 3.28
N ILE A 91 4.99 15.94 2.86
CA ILE A 91 5.75 14.70 2.76
C ILE A 91 6.96 14.84 1.83
N THR A 92 6.85 15.61 0.75
CA THR A 92 7.93 15.79 -0.23
C THR A 92 9.18 16.41 0.39
N THR A 93 9.00 17.40 1.28
CA THR A 93 10.14 18.04 1.97
C THR A 93 10.63 17.23 3.15
N ASP A 94 9.74 16.46 3.78
CA ASP A 94 10.05 15.71 4.99
C ASP A 94 10.77 14.38 4.68
N LEU A 95 10.64 13.85 3.46
CA LEU A 95 11.25 12.58 3.05
C LEU A 95 12.78 12.57 3.23
N ASP A 96 13.47 13.67 2.92
CA ASP A 96 14.93 13.75 3.08
C ASP A 96 15.35 13.55 4.54
N LEU A 97 14.63 14.17 5.48
CA LEU A 97 14.87 14.03 6.92
C LEU A 97 14.50 12.64 7.43
N ILE A 98 13.39 12.07 6.93
CA ILE A 98 12.96 10.72 7.28
C ILE A 98 14.01 9.70 6.84
N PHE A 99 14.50 9.79 5.60
CA PHE A 99 15.53 8.89 5.08
C PHE A 99 16.84 9.03 5.83
N GLN A 100 17.27 10.25 6.17
CA GLN A 100 18.42 10.47 7.04
C GLN A 100 18.25 9.80 8.41
N THR A 101 17.04 9.70 8.94
CA THR A 101 16.79 9.06 10.25
C THR A 101 16.78 7.53 10.16
N ILE A 102 16.25 6.96 9.07
CA ILE A 102 16.08 5.52 8.89
C ILE A 102 17.37 4.84 8.42
N PHE A 103 18.13 5.50 7.54
CA PHE A 103 19.30 4.92 6.86
C PHE A 103 20.64 5.49 7.34
N VAL A 104 20.72 5.97 8.60
CA VAL A 104 21.97 6.40 9.24
C VAL A 104 23.02 5.30 9.19
#